data_AF-A0A0Q4XUZ6-F1
#
_entry.id   AF-A0A0Q4XUZ6-F1
#
_cell.length_a   1.000
_cell.length_b   1.000
_cell.length_c   1.000
_cell.angle_alpha   90.00
_cell.angle_beta   90.00
_cell.angle_gamma   90.00
#
_symmetry.space_group_name_H-M   'P 1'
#
loop_
_entity.id
_entity.type
_entity.pdbx_description
1 polymer ?
#
loop_
_entity_poly.entity_id
_entity_poly.type
_entity_poly.pdbx_seq_one_letter_code
_entity_poly.pdbx_strand_id
1 'polypeptide(L)' 'MPPVIHLGLAGLVMLLVAACATAPAAIDPTPPPRRLDAKTQLEYGNPPPPPPPPPGPRY' A
#
# COMPACT_ATOMS: atom_id res chain seq x y z
N MET A 1 37.06 -32.67 3.75
CA MET A 1 36.89 -31.22 3.49
C MET A 1 36.39 -30.57 4.77
N PRO A 2 36.92 -29.40 5.18
CA PRO A 2 36.57 -28.81 6.47
C PRO A 2 35.10 -28.37 6.50
N PRO A 3 34.35 -28.66 7.57
CA PRO A 3 32.91 -28.39 7.67
C PRO A 3 32.58 -26.89 7.56
N VAL A 4 33.53 -26.03 7.91
CA VAL A 4 33.43 -24.57 7.79
C VAL A 4 33.21 -24.12 6.34
N ILE A 5 33.81 -24.81 5.36
CA ILE A 5 33.63 -24.47 3.94
C ILE A 5 32.20 -24.79 3.49
N HIS A 6 31.65 -25.93 3.91
CA HIS A 6 30.28 -26.30 3.58
C HIS A 6 29.26 -25.35 4.22
N LEU A 7 29.48 -24.94 5.48
CA LEU A 7 28.65 -23.95 6.18
C LEU A 7 28.71 -22.58 5.51
N GLY A 8 29.90 -22.12 5.13
CA GLY A 8 30.07 -20.85 4.42
C GLY A 8 29.38 -20.85 3.05
N LEU A 9 29.53 -21.94 2.29
CA LEU A 9 28.96 -22.06 0.95
C LEU A 9 27.43 -22.19 1.01
N ALA A 10 26.89 -22.96 1.97
CA ALA A 10 25.45 -23.01 2.23
C ALA A 10 24.88 -21.65 2.63
N GLY A 11 25.60 -20.89 3.47
CA GLY A 11 25.20 -19.54 3.85
C GLY A 11 25.15 -18.57 2.67
N LEU A 12 26.18 -18.58 1.81
CA LEU A 12 26.22 -17.74 0.61
C LEU A 12 25.09 -18.08 -0.38
N VAL A 13 24.82 -19.37 -0.59
CA VAL A 13 23.70 -19.82 -1.43
C VAL A 13 22.37 -19.34 -0.86
N MET A 14 22.17 -19.45 0.46
CA MET A 14 20.91 -19.02 1.07
C MET A 14 20.69 -17.51 1.01
N LEU A 15 21.77 -16.72 1.15
CA LEU A 15 21.73 -15.26 1.01
C LEU A 15 21.34 -14.85 -0.43
N LEU A 16 21.87 -15.56 -1.42
CA LEU A 16 21.59 -15.31 -2.84
C LEU A 16 20.11 -15.59 -3.15
N VAL A 17 19.56 -16.68 -2.64
CA VAL A 17 18.13 -17.02 -2.81
C VAL A 17 17.23 -15.99 -2.13
N ALA A 18 17.57 -15.53 -0.93
CA ALA A 18 16.78 -14.51 -0.22
C ALA A 18 16.77 -13.17 -0.98
N ALA A 19 17.89 -12.79 -1.60
CA ALA A 19 17.95 -11.60 -2.44
C ALA A 19 17.06 -11.73 -3.68
N CYS A 20 17.05 -12.88 -4.35
CA CYS A 20 16.19 -13.13 -5.51
C CYS A 20 14.69 -13.28 -5.17
N ALA A 21 14.36 -13.72 -3.95
CA ALA A 21 12.98 -13.84 -3.48
C ALA A 21 12.36 -12.51 -3.03
N THR A 22 13.17 -11.47 -2.85
CA THR A 22 12.69 -10.14 -2.45
C THR A 22 12.08 -9.42 -3.65
N ALA A 23 10.80 -9.68 -3.91
CA ALA A 23 10.01 -8.85 -4.83
C ALA A 23 9.71 -7.50 -4.16
N PRO A 24 9.94 -6.35 -4.83
CA PRO A 24 9.48 -5.07 -4.32
C PRO A 24 7.95 -5.10 -4.19
N ALA A 25 7.43 -4.48 -3.12
CA ALA A 25 5.98 -4.32 -2.96
C ALA A 25 5.42 -3.67 -4.24
N ALA A 26 4.41 -4.32 -4.83
CA ALA A 26 3.77 -3.82 -6.04
C ALA A 26 3.28 -2.39 -5.79
N ILE A 27 3.79 -1.44 -6.57
CA ILE A 27 3.28 -0.07 -6.57
C ILE A 27 1.94 -0.15 -7.29
N ASP A 28 0.84 0.03 -6.56
CA ASP A 28 -0.47 0.23 -7.17
C ASP A 28 -0.41 1.49 -8.03
N PRO A 29 -0.58 1.39 -9.37
CA PRO A 29 -0.51 2.54 -10.26
C PRO A 29 -1.77 3.43 -10.15
N THR A 30 -2.78 3.01 -9.39
CA THR A 30 -3.95 3.85 -9.19
C THR A 30 -3.58 5.04 -8.31
N PRO A 31 -3.77 6.28 -8.80
CA PRO A 31 -3.57 7.44 -7.95
C PRO A 31 -4.56 7.38 -6.78
N PRO A 32 -4.12 7.67 -5.55
CA PRO A 32 -5.03 7.68 -4.41
C PRO A 32 -6.18 8.67 -4.68
N PRO A 33 -7.41 8.37 -4.23
CA PRO A 33 -8.54 9.26 -4.41
C PRO A 33 -8.21 10.65 -3.86
N ARG A 34 -8.15 11.66 -4.73
CA ARG A 34 -7.92 13.05 -4.32
C ARG A 34 -9.15 13.52 -3.55
N ARG A 35 -9.04 13.62 -2.21
CA ARG A 35 -10.00 14.40 -1.43
C ARG A 35 -9.76 15.86 -1.76
N LEU A 36 -10.66 16.45 -2.54
CA LEU A 36 -10.64 17.88 -2.80
C LEU A 36 -10.85 18.60 -1.47
N ASP A 37 -9.96 19.53 -1.17
CA ASP A 37 -10.13 20.42 -0.03
C ASP A 37 -11.39 21.27 -0.24
N ALA A 38 -12.09 21.62 0.85
CA ALA A 38 -13.30 22.42 0.79
C ALA A 38 -13.10 23.73 0.01
N LYS A 39 -11.90 24.32 0.07
CA LYS A 39 -11.54 25.51 -0.69
C LYS A 39 -11.51 25.26 -2.20
N THR A 40 -10.91 24.14 -2.62
CA THR A 40 -10.88 23.73 -4.04
C THR A 40 -12.25 23.28 -4.54
N GLN A 41 -13.13 22.82 -3.65
CA GLN A 41 -14.49 22.41 -4.00
C GLN A 41 -15.41 23.61 -4.27
N LEU A 42 -15.19 24.74 -3.59
CA LEU A 42 -15.91 25.99 -3.85
C LEU A 42 -15.51 26.58 -5.21
N GLU A 43 -14.22 26.47 -5.57
CA GLU A 43 -13.67 26.92 -6.85
C GLU A 43 -14.13 26.03 -8.03
N TYR A 44 -14.31 24.74 -7.79
CA TYR A 44 -14.74 23.75 -8.80
C TYR A 44 -16.26 23.74 -9.07
N GLY A 45 -17.07 24.46 -8.28
CA GLY A 45 -18.48 24.71 -8.57
C GLY A 45 -19.44 23.52 -8.46
N ASN A 46 -18.96 22.31 -8.10
CA ASN A 46 -19.81 21.14 -7.89
C ASN A 46 -19.98 20.88 -6.37
N PRO A 47 -21.10 21.32 -5.76
CA PRO A 47 -21.33 21.10 -4.34
C PRO A 47 -21.37 19.59 -4.03
N PRO A 48 -20.87 19.16 -2.86
CA PRO A 48 -20.98 17.76 -2.46
C PRO A 48 -22.46 17.34 -2.36
N PRO A 49 -22.80 16.07 -2.67
CA PRO A 49 -24.15 15.58 -2.46
C PRO A 49 -24.56 15.75 -0.99
N PRO A 50 -25.83 16.08 -0.72
CA PRO A 50 -26.31 16.31 0.64
C PRO A 50 -26.14 15.05 1.50
N PRO A 51 -25.82 15.19 2.80
CA PRO A 51 -25.68 14.05 3.69
C PRO A 51 -27.00 13.25 3.78
N PRO A 52 -26.93 11.92 3.98
CA PRO A 52 -28.12 11.10 4.13
C PRO A 52 -28.94 11.57 5.36
N PRO A 53 -30.28 11.46 5.31
CA PRO A 53 -31.12 11.84 6.42
C PRO A 53 -30.75 11.05 7.69
N PRO A 54 -30.84 11.67 8.88
CA PRO A 54 -30.63 10.96 10.14
C PRO A 54 -31.52 9.71 10.21
N PRO A 55 -31.06 8.59 10.81
CA PRO A 55 -31.93 7.48 11.12
C PRO A 55 -33.14 8.00 11.89
N GLY A 56 -34.34 7.86 11.33
CA GLY A 56 -35.57 8.28 11.98
C GLY A 56 -35.73 7.60 13.35
N PRO A 57 -36.52 8.18 14.26
CA PRO A 57 -36.76 7.58 15.57
C PRO A 57 -37.28 6.15 15.39
N ARG A 58 -36.54 5.19 15.93
CA ARG A 58 -37.00 3.81 16.10
C ARG A 58 -37.96 3.82 17.29
N TYR A 59 -39.26 3.89 17.00
CA TYR A 59 -40.30 3.56 17.98
C TYR A 59 -40.33 2.04 18.19
#